data_AF-W7E5H5-F1
#
_entry.id   AF-W7E5H5-F1
#
_cell.length_a   1.000
_cell.length_b   1.000
_cell.length_c   1.000
_cell.angle_alpha   90.00
_cell.angle_beta   90.00
_cell.angle_gamma   90.00
#
_symmetry.space_group_name_H-M   'P 1'
#
loop_
_entity.id
_entity.type
_entity.pdbx_description
1 polymer ?
#
loop_
_entity_poly.entity_id
_entity_poly.type
_entity_poly.pdbx_seq_one_letter_code
_entity_poly.pdbx_strand_id
1 'polypeptide(L)'
;MGESAGGNLAAAVALLARDRGLAPPLAKQILIYPMLDDRNSSKGIGPVCVWDEVDNVTGWTAYLGHEPGRSGVPMFAAPARAESVEGLPPLYLDVGQLDLFMLEDLEYATRFVNAGIETELHVYPGLLHGFDALVPSYPTSKMAMENRFRAIRKLNRDSHVNSGSISTRFENL
;
A
#
# COMPACT_ATOMS: atom_id res chain seq x y z
N MET A 1 1.22 -1.46 8.11
CA MET A 1 0.11 -2.11 7.40
C MET A 1 -1.12 -1.25 7.58
N GLY A 2 -1.98 -1.15 6.58
CA GLY A 2 -3.24 -0.44 6.69
C GLY A 2 -4.21 -0.76 5.55
N GLU A 3 -5.49 -0.56 5.83
CA GLU A 3 -6.62 -0.81 4.92
C GLU A 3 -7.29 0.51 4.53
N SER A 4 -7.63 0.72 3.26
CA SER A 4 -8.37 1.91 2.80
C SER A 4 -7.70 3.22 3.25
N ALA A 5 -8.40 4.09 4.00
CA ALA A 5 -7.81 5.27 4.63
C ALA A 5 -6.67 4.94 5.64
N GLY A 6 -6.70 3.78 6.29
CA GLY A 6 -5.55 3.29 7.06
C GLY A 6 -4.36 2.93 6.17
N GLY A 7 -4.62 2.48 4.93
CA GLY A 7 -3.60 2.26 3.89
C GLY A 7 -2.93 3.57 3.46
N ASN A 8 -3.69 4.66 3.33
CA ASN A 8 -3.17 6.02 3.18
C ASN A 8 -2.14 6.33 4.26
N LEU A 9 -2.56 6.22 5.52
CA LEU A 9 -1.73 6.56 6.68
C LEU A 9 -0.47 5.67 6.75
N ALA A 10 -0.59 4.39 6.42
CA ALA A 10 0.55 3.48 6.37
C ALA A 10 1.58 3.89 5.32
N ALA A 11 1.14 4.29 4.12
CA ALA A 11 2.02 4.79 3.07
C ALA A 11 2.63 6.16 3.44
N ALA A 12 1.85 7.06 4.03
CA ALA A 12 2.32 8.36 4.53
C ALA A 12 3.40 8.20 5.61
N VAL A 13 3.22 7.26 6.55
CA VAL A 13 4.23 6.95 7.57
C VAL A 13 5.50 6.37 6.93
N ALA A 14 5.39 5.58 5.86
CA ALA A 14 6.57 5.09 5.14
C ALA A 14 7.36 6.22 4.46
N LEU A 15 6.67 7.17 3.83
CA LEU A 15 7.28 8.39 3.29
C LEU A 15 7.96 9.21 4.39
N LEU A 16 7.28 9.45 5.51
CA LEU A 16 7.86 10.18 6.65
C LEU A 16 9.06 9.46 7.25
N ALA A 17 9.03 8.13 7.36
CA ALA A 17 10.12 7.34 7.89
C ALA A 17 11.36 7.42 6.99
N ARG A 18 11.19 7.35 5.67
CA ARG A 18 12.28 7.55 4.70
C ARG A 18 12.86 8.95 4.82
N ASP A 19 12.03 9.97 4.74
CA ASP A 19 12.49 11.38 4.70
C ASP A 19 13.14 11.83 6.00
N ARG A 20 12.77 11.22 7.13
CA ARG A 20 13.40 11.45 8.44
C ARG A 20 14.59 10.54 8.74
N GLY A 21 14.95 9.64 7.82
CA GLY A 21 16.08 8.73 7.99
C GLY A 21 15.91 7.73 9.14
N LEU A 22 14.71 7.14 9.29
CA LEU A 22 14.45 6.10 10.29
C LEU A 22 15.46 4.94 10.15
N ALA A 23 16.13 4.60 11.25
CA ALA A 23 17.13 3.54 11.32
C ALA A 23 16.82 2.56 12.48
N PRO A 24 16.67 1.25 12.23
CA PRO A 24 16.64 0.61 10.91
C PRO A 24 15.43 1.08 10.07
N PRO A 25 15.50 1.02 8.73
CA PRO A 25 14.36 1.36 7.87
C PRO A 25 13.18 0.41 8.13
N LEU A 26 11.99 0.82 7.71
CA LEU A 26 10.81 -0.06 7.75
C LEU A 26 11.08 -1.32 6.91
N ALA A 27 10.66 -2.47 7.41
CA ALA A 27 10.91 -3.74 6.72
C ALA A 27 10.04 -3.94 5.47
N LYS A 28 8.79 -3.47 5.50
CA LYS A 28 7.80 -3.61 4.42
C LYS A 28 6.61 -2.68 4.67
N GLN A 29 5.99 -2.20 3.61
CA GLN A 29 4.65 -1.62 3.64
C GLN A 29 3.64 -2.64 3.10
N ILE A 30 2.53 -2.83 3.81
CA ILE A 30 1.45 -3.76 3.46
C ILE A 30 0.18 -2.92 3.36
N LEU A 31 -0.25 -2.65 2.14
CA LEU A 31 -1.36 -1.75 1.83
C LEU A 31 -2.51 -2.56 1.26
N ILE A 32 -3.70 -2.37 1.81
CA ILE A 32 -4.89 -3.13 1.46
C ILE A 32 -5.91 -2.13 0.90
N TYR A 33 -6.17 -2.22 -0.41
CA TYR A 33 -6.95 -1.28 -1.24
C TYR A 33 -6.82 0.17 -0.74
N PRO A 34 -5.59 0.70 -0.67
CA PRO A 34 -5.32 1.95 0.02
C PRO A 34 -5.91 3.16 -0.72
N MET A 35 -6.39 4.14 0.05
CA MET A 35 -6.84 5.43 -0.47
C MET A 35 -5.64 6.36 -0.66
N LEU A 36 -5.08 6.49 -1.86
CA LEU A 36 -3.76 7.10 -2.08
C LEU A 36 -3.77 8.46 -2.75
N ASP A 37 -4.76 8.76 -3.59
CA ASP A 37 -4.79 9.97 -4.41
C ASP A 37 -6.06 10.80 -4.17
N ASP A 38 -5.89 12.02 -3.64
CA ASP A 38 -7.00 12.97 -3.50
C ASP A 38 -7.44 13.57 -4.84
N ARG A 39 -6.79 13.24 -5.95
CA ARG A 39 -7.18 13.67 -7.30
C ARG A 39 -8.00 12.60 -8.04
N ASN A 40 -8.25 11.45 -7.41
CA ASN A 40 -8.84 10.31 -8.09
C ASN A 40 -10.19 10.66 -8.73
N SER A 41 -10.41 10.11 -9.92
CA SER A 41 -11.60 10.27 -10.74
C SER A 41 -12.36 8.93 -10.78
N SER A 42 -13.69 8.96 -10.72
CA SER A 42 -14.59 7.78 -10.73
C SER A 42 -14.58 6.93 -12.01
N LYS A 43 -13.57 7.10 -12.87
CA LYS A 43 -13.39 6.32 -14.10
C LYS A 43 -13.18 4.84 -13.77
N GLY A 44 -14.26 4.06 -13.82
CA GLY A 44 -14.19 2.60 -13.71
C GLY A 44 -15.01 2.00 -12.57
N ILE A 45 -15.69 2.80 -11.74
CA ILE A 45 -16.63 2.23 -10.75
C ILE A 45 -17.88 1.73 -11.49
N GLY A 46 -18.19 0.45 -11.36
CA GLY A 46 -19.47 -0.12 -11.81
C GLY A 46 -20.64 0.36 -10.94
N PRO A 47 -21.91 0.09 -11.32
CA PRO A 47 -23.09 0.58 -10.58
C PRO A 47 -23.24 0.02 -9.15
N VAL A 48 -22.38 -0.91 -8.74
CA VAL A 48 -22.38 -1.53 -7.40
C VAL A 48 -21.06 -1.22 -6.73
N CYS A 49 -21.09 -0.39 -5.69
CA CYS A 49 -19.94 0.02 -4.91
C CYS A 49 -20.31 0.13 -3.43
N VAL A 50 -19.32 -0.09 -2.57
CA VAL A 50 -19.42 0.11 -1.11
C VAL A 50 -18.80 1.44 -0.71
N TRP A 51 -17.87 1.93 -1.52
CA TRP A 51 -17.25 3.24 -1.42
C TRP A 51 -17.35 3.90 -2.80
N ASP A 52 -18.08 5.00 -2.89
CA ASP A 52 -18.32 5.71 -4.15
C ASP A 52 -17.60 7.07 -4.23
N GLU A 53 -17.85 7.83 -5.30
CA GLU A 53 -17.25 9.14 -5.49
C GLU A 53 -17.70 10.16 -4.42
N VAL A 54 -18.95 10.08 -3.96
CA VAL A 54 -19.49 10.97 -2.92
C VAL A 54 -18.82 10.66 -1.59
N ASP A 55 -18.65 9.38 -1.25
CA ASP A 55 -17.91 8.93 -0.08
C ASP A 55 -16.46 9.42 -0.14
N ASN A 56 -15.82 9.27 -1.30
CA ASN A 56 -14.43 9.67 -1.51
C ASN A 56 -14.21 11.18 -1.34
N VAL A 57 -15.06 12.00 -1.98
CA VAL A 57 -15.02 13.46 -1.84
C VAL A 57 -15.28 13.87 -0.40
N THR A 58 -16.26 13.24 0.25
CA THR A 58 -16.59 13.52 1.66
C THR A 58 -15.41 13.18 2.57
N GLY A 59 -14.81 11.99 2.42
CA GLY A 59 -13.68 11.51 3.22
C GLY A 59 -12.44 12.38 3.04
N TRP A 60 -12.06 12.69 1.80
CA TRP A 60 -10.93 13.58 1.53
C TRP A 60 -11.18 15.01 2.03
N THR A 61 -12.40 15.55 1.84
CA THR A 61 -12.73 16.90 2.32
C THR A 61 -12.64 16.99 3.84
N ALA A 62 -13.16 15.98 4.55
CA ALA A 62 -13.07 15.92 6.00
C ALA A 62 -11.61 15.81 6.47
N TYR A 63 -10.79 15.02 5.79
CA TYR A 63 -9.38 14.85 6.13
C TYR A 63 -8.52 16.09 5.84
N LEU A 64 -8.70 16.71 4.67
CA LEU A 64 -7.91 17.85 4.21
C LEU A 64 -8.40 19.19 4.76
N GLY A 65 -9.66 19.27 5.20
CA GLY A 65 -10.32 20.52 5.61
C GLY A 65 -10.67 21.45 4.44
N HIS A 66 -10.55 20.95 3.20
CA HIS A 66 -10.89 21.65 1.97
C HIS A 66 -11.15 20.64 0.84
N GLU A 67 -11.70 21.11 -0.28
CA GLU A 67 -11.96 20.28 -1.46
C GLU A 67 -10.71 19.49 -1.93
N PRO A 68 -10.86 18.19 -2.25
CA PRO A 68 -9.80 17.36 -2.80
C PRO A 68 -9.27 17.90 -4.15
N GLY A 69 -8.08 17.46 -4.53
CA GLY A 69 -7.50 17.73 -5.85
C GLY A 69 -6.84 19.09 -6.02
N ARG A 70 -6.85 19.95 -4.99
CA ARG A 70 -6.14 21.23 -5.02
C ARG A 70 -4.63 21.06 -5.20
N SER A 71 -3.98 22.10 -5.73
CA SER A 71 -2.53 22.19 -5.74
C SER A 71 -2.00 22.36 -4.30
N GLY A 72 -0.77 21.89 -4.05
CA GLY A 72 -0.12 22.07 -2.75
C GLY A 72 -0.53 21.08 -1.65
N VAL A 73 -1.41 20.10 -1.93
CA VAL A 73 -1.66 18.99 -1.00
C VAL A 73 -0.36 18.21 -0.81
N PRO A 74 0.15 18.07 0.43
CA PRO A 74 1.44 17.43 0.68
C PRO A 74 1.37 15.93 0.45
N MET A 75 2.46 15.32 -0.02
CA MET A 75 2.54 13.87 -0.24
C MET A 75 2.32 13.03 1.03
N PHE A 76 2.55 13.61 2.22
CA PHE A 76 2.25 12.95 3.49
C PHE A 76 0.75 12.90 3.82
N ALA A 77 -0.08 13.67 3.10
CA ALA A 77 -1.54 13.55 3.16
C ALA A 77 -2.07 12.66 2.01
N ALA A 78 -1.52 12.83 0.80
CA ALA A 78 -1.86 12.01 -0.37
C ALA A 78 -0.60 11.35 -0.96
N PRO A 79 -0.25 10.13 -0.54
CA PRO A 79 0.99 9.44 -0.95
C PRO A 79 1.19 9.30 -2.46
N ALA A 80 0.11 9.22 -3.25
CA ALA A 80 0.20 9.19 -4.72
C ALA A 80 0.78 10.50 -5.32
N ARG A 81 0.92 11.56 -4.53
CA ARG A 81 1.60 12.80 -4.93
C ARG A 81 3.11 12.78 -4.74
N ALA A 82 3.67 11.75 -4.10
CA ALA A 82 5.12 11.62 -3.98
C ALA A 82 5.76 11.54 -5.38
N GLU A 83 6.75 12.40 -5.63
CA GLU A 83 7.47 12.45 -6.91
C GLU A 83 8.38 11.23 -7.11
N SER A 84 8.81 10.60 -6.01
CA SER A 84 9.65 9.42 -6.03
C SER A 84 9.31 8.45 -4.90
N VAL A 85 9.39 7.16 -5.22
CA VAL A 85 9.29 6.04 -4.27
C VAL A 85 10.65 5.46 -3.91
N GLU A 86 11.74 5.96 -4.49
CA GLU A 86 13.11 5.56 -4.16
C GLU A 86 13.35 5.60 -2.64
N GLY A 87 14.04 4.59 -2.12
CA GLY A 87 14.32 4.44 -0.68
C GLY A 87 13.11 4.06 0.19
N LEU A 88 11.92 3.85 -0.38
CA LEU A 88 10.80 3.27 0.37
C LEU A 88 10.98 1.77 0.58
N PRO A 89 10.36 1.20 1.63
CA PRO A 89 10.46 -0.23 1.88
C PRO A 89 9.74 -1.06 0.80
N PRO A 90 10.06 -2.36 0.69
CA PRO A 90 9.30 -3.32 -0.11
C PRO A 90 7.78 -3.14 0.02
N LEU A 91 7.06 -3.34 -1.07
CA LEU A 91 5.60 -3.13 -1.17
C LEU A 91 4.87 -4.47 -1.26
N TYR A 92 3.87 -4.65 -0.42
CA TYR A 92 2.74 -5.53 -0.67
C TYR A 92 1.50 -4.65 -0.85
N LEU A 93 0.76 -4.86 -1.95
CA LEU A 93 -0.51 -4.19 -2.23
C LEU A 93 -1.54 -5.20 -2.72
N ASP A 94 -2.76 -5.14 -2.21
CA ASP A 94 -3.90 -5.85 -2.81
C ASP A 94 -5.11 -4.95 -3.00
N VAL A 95 -5.90 -5.18 -4.05
CA VAL A 95 -7.08 -4.36 -4.38
C VAL A 95 -8.12 -5.15 -5.17
N GLY A 96 -9.40 -4.80 -5.00
CA GLY A 96 -10.49 -5.35 -5.81
C GLY A 96 -10.56 -4.67 -7.19
N GLN A 97 -10.82 -5.41 -8.27
CA GLN A 97 -10.88 -4.83 -9.62
C GLN A 97 -12.00 -3.78 -9.79
N LEU A 98 -13.09 -3.89 -9.00
CA LEU A 98 -14.23 -2.96 -9.04
C LEU A 98 -14.12 -1.86 -7.97
N ASP A 99 -12.97 -1.76 -7.28
CA ASP A 99 -12.70 -0.72 -6.30
C ASP A 99 -12.45 0.63 -6.99
N LEU A 100 -12.92 1.73 -6.40
CA LEU A 100 -12.60 3.09 -6.82
C LEU A 100 -11.08 3.32 -6.83
N PHE A 101 -10.35 2.70 -5.90
CA PHE A 101 -8.90 2.89 -5.76
C PHE A 101 -8.07 2.03 -6.72
N MET A 102 -8.68 1.15 -7.51
CA MET A 102 -7.97 0.20 -8.37
C MET A 102 -6.91 0.85 -9.28
N LEU A 103 -7.25 1.96 -9.95
CA LEU A 103 -6.32 2.60 -10.88
C LEU A 103 -5.20 3.39 -10.17
N GLU A 104 -5.51 4.07 -9.06
CA GLU A 104 -4.46 4.75 -8.28
C GLU A 104 -3.51 3.77 -7.60
N ASP A 105 -4.02 2.62 -7.16
CA ASP A 105 -3.25 1.53 -6.58
C ASP A 105 -2.30 0.90 -7.59
N LEU A 106 -2.79 0.66 -8.81
CA LEU A 106 -1.98 0.14 -9.90
C LEU A 106 -0.89 1.13 -10.30
N GLU A 107 -1.21 2.42 -10.40
CA GLU A 107 -0.25 3.48 -10.69
C GLU A 107 0.81 3.57 -9.59
N TYR A 108 0.41 3.53 -8.32
CA TYR A 108 1.33 3.56 -7.20
C TYR A 108 2.26 2.35 -7.20
N ALA A 109 1.73 1.13 -7.34
CA ALA A 109 2.54 -0.10 -7.45
C ALA A 109 3.47 -0.08 -8.67
N THR A 110 3.04 0.46 -9.80
CA THR A 110 3.86 0.60 -11.02
C THR A 110 5.11 1.43 -10.74
N ARG A 111 5.03 2.49 -9.92
CA ARG A 111 6.21 3.28 -9.54
C ARG A 111 7.24 2.46 -8.77
N PHE A 112 6.80 1.57 -7.88
CA PHE A 112 7.70 0.68 -7.14
C PHE A 112 8.41 -0.32 -8.06
N VAL A 113 7.68 -0.90 -9.01
CA VAL A 113 8.25 -1.78 -10.04
C VAL A 113 9.29 -1.03 -10.87
N ASN A 114 8.99 0.18 -11.33
CA ASN A 114 9.92 1.01 -12.11
C ASN A 114 11.18 1.39 -11.33
N ALA A 115 11.07 1.61 -10.02
CA ALA A 115 12.20 1.88 -9.12
C ALA A 115 12.99 0.61 -8.72
N GLY A 116 12.59 -0.59 -9.19
CA GLY A 116 13.25 -1.84 -8.84
C GLY A 116 13.07 -2.28 -7.39
N ILE A 117 12.04 -1.78 -6.70
CA ILE A 117 11.73 -2.16 -5.31
C ILE A 117 10.90 -3.45 -5.31
N GLU A 118 11.22 -4.39 -4.41
CA GLU A 118 10.42 -5.63 -4.26
C GLU A 118 8.94 -5.28 -4.09
N THR A 119 8.13 -5.76 -5.03
CA THR A 119 6.70 -5.43 -5.11
C THR A 119 5.88 -6.70 -5.30
N GLU A 120 4.94 -6.93 -4.40
CA GLU A 120 3.92 -7.97 -4.49
C GLU A 120 2.55 -7.29 -4.66
N LEU A 121 1.93 -7.42 -5.84
CA LEU A 121 0.64 -6.83 -6.17
C LEU A 121 -0.40 -7.93 -6.44
N HIS A 122 -1.56 -7.84 -5.80
CA HIS A 122 -2.71 -8.70 -6.08
C HIS A 122 -3.91 -7.87 -6.53
N VAL A 123 -4.46 -8.18 -7.72
CA VAL A 123 -5.73 -7.62 -8.18
C VAL A 123 -6.77 -8.73 -8.17
N TYR A 124 -7.86 -8.54 -7.42
CA TYR A 124 -8.91 -9.54 -7.29
C TYR A 124 -10.07 -9.26 -8.25
N PRO A 125 -10.28 -10.09 -9.30
CA PRO A 125 -11.29 -9.82 -10.32
C PRO A 125 -12.71 -9.78 -9.75
N GLY A 126 -13.49 -8.80 -10.19
CA GLY A 126 -14.90 -8.66 -9.81
C GLY A 126 -15.17 -8.31 -8.35
N LEU A 127 -14.14 -8.01 -7.54
CA LEU A 127 -14.31 -7.63 -6.14
C LEU A 127 -14.29 -6.12 -5.94
N LEU A 128 -15.07 -5.66 -4.98
CA LEU A 128 -15.29 -4.26 -4.61
C LEU A 128 -14.47 -3.86 -3.38
N HIS A 129 -14.49 -2.58 -3.03
CA HIS A 129 -13.84 -2.06 -1.84
C HIS A 129 -14.28 -2.79 -0.56
N GLY A 130 -13.33 -3.20 0.28
CA GLY A 130 -13.63 -3.88 1.54
C GLY A 130 -14.23 -5.30 1.41
N PHE A 131 -14.07 -5.96 0.25
CA PHE A 131 -14.70 -7.27 -0.03
C PHE A 131 -14.46 -8.33 1.05
N ASP A 132 -13.28 -8.33 1.67
CA ASP A 132 -12.90 -9.32 2.67
C ASP A 132 -13.55 -9.08 4.03
N ALA A 133 -13.86 -7.83 4.37
CA ALA A 133 -14.63 -7.50 5.56
C ALA A 133 -16.13 -7.79 5.37
N LEU A 134 -16.65 -7.56 4.16
CA LEU A 134 -18.07 -7.75 3.83
C LEU A 134 -18.45 -9.23 3.73
N VAL A 135 -17.59 -10.04 3.11
CA VAL A 135 -17.84 -11.47 2.92
C VAL A 135 -16.58 -12.27 3.27
N PRO A 136 -16.21 -12.36 4.56
CA PRO A 136 -14.97 -13.01 4.99
C PRO A 136 -14.93 -14.52 4.70
N SER A 137 -16.10 -15.14 4.54
CA SER A 137 -16.22 -16.56 4.20
C SER A 137 -15.99 -16.85 2.71
N TYR A 138 -16.02 -15.83 1.84
CA TYR A 138 -15.83 -16.01 0.40
C TYR A 138 -14.42 -16.54 0.09
N PRO A 139 -14.25 -17.48 -0.85
CA PRO A 139 -12.95 -18.09 -1.12
C PRO A 139 -11.84 -17.07 -1.43
N THR A 140 -12.12 -16.04 -2.22
CA THR A 140 -11.14 -15.01 -2.56
C THR A 140 -10.78 -14.13 -1.36
N SER A 141 -11.72 -13.87 -0.44
CA SER A 141 -11.45 -13.17 0.83
C SER A 141 -10.47 -13.95 1.71
N LYS A 142 -10.66 -15.27 1.81
CA LYS A 142 -9.73 -16.14 2.52
C LYS A 142 -8.34 -16.14 1.86
N MET A 143 -8.30 -16.25 0.53
CA MET A 143 -7.05 -16.19 -0.23
C MET A 143 -6.31 -14.86 -0.04
N ALA A 144 -7.01 -13.72 -0.07
CA ALA A 144 -6.43 -12.41 0.20
C ALA A 144 -5.81 -12.35 1.59
N MET A 145 -6.55 -12.82 2.60
CA MET A 145 -6.05 -12.90 3.98
C MET A 145 -4.80 -13.80 4.11
N GLU A 146 -4.78 -14.96 3.44
CA GLU A 146 -3.62 -15.85 3.39
C GLU A 146 -2.40 -15.20 2.73
N ASN A 147 -2.61 -14.45 1.64
CA ASN A 147 -1.55 -13.69 0.97
C ASN A 147 -0.95 -12.62 1.90
N ARG A 148 -1.79 -11.86 2.61
CA ARG A 148 -1.37 -10.86 3.61
C ARG A 148 -0.56 -11.52 4.73
N PHE A 149 -1.04 -12.64 5.27
CA PHE A 149 -0.29 -13.39 6.29
C PHE A 149 1.04 -13.92 5.79
N ARG A 150 1.11 -14.40 4.54
CA ARG A 150 2.38 -14.80 3.92
C ARG A 150 3.35 -13.62 3.86
N ALA A 151 2.90 -12.44 3.41
CA ALA A 151 3.72 -11.25 3.33
C ALA A 151 4.27 -10.84 4.71
N ILE A 152 3.44 -10.90 5.76
CA ILE A 152 3.88 -10.64 7.14
C ILE A 152 4.90 -11.67 7.62
N ARG A 153 4.63 -12.96 7.39
CA ARG A 153 5.51 -14.06 7.87
C ARG A 153 6.89 -14.04 7.22
N LYS A 154 7.02 -13.55 5.99
CA LYS A 154 8.32 -13.39 5.33
C LYS A 154 9.26 -12.44 6.10
N LEU A 155 8.71 -11.40 6.75
CA LEU A 155 9.49 -10.42 7.53
C LEU A 155 10.33 -11.08 8.64
N ASN A 156 9.79 -12.11 9.28
CA ASN A 156 10.46 -12.82 10.38
C ASN A 156 11.53 -13.81 9.90
N ARG A 157 11.54 -14.18 8.62
CA ARG A 157 12.52 -15.12 8.06
C ARG A 157 13.80 -14.41 7.64
N ASP A 158 13.67 -13.21 7.07
CA ASP A 158 14.82 -12.42 6.60
C ASP A 158 15.63 -11.82 7.76
N SER A 159 15.01 -11.61 8.93
CA SER A 159 15.70 -11.21 10.16
C SER A 159 16.65 -12.26 10.73
N HIS A 160 16.46 -13.54 10.43
CA HIS A 160 17.33 -14.63 10.90
C HIS A 160 18.49 -14.96 9.95
N VAL A 161 18.41 -14.54 8.69
CA VAL A 161 19.51 -14.74 7.71
C VAL A 161 20.62 -13.70 7.93
N ASN A 162 20.29 -12.50 8.41
CA ASN A 162 21.27 -11.43 8.64
C ASN A 162 22.00 -11.46 9.99
N SER A 163 21.67 -12.39 10.89
CA SER A 163 22.32 -12.50 12.22
C SER A 163 23.42 -13.56 12.29
N GLY A 164 23.87 -14.14 11.16
CA GLY A 164 24.82 -15.25 11.20
C GLY A 164 25.65 -15.46 9.93
N SER A 165 26.64 -14.59 9.69
CA SER A 165 27.91 -14.99 9.06
C SER A 165 28.97 -13.88 9.15
N ILE A 166 29.53 -13.66 10.35
CA ILE A 166 30.89 -13.13 10.46
C ILE A 166 31.66 -14.09 11.37
N SER A 167 32.40 -15.01 10.76
CA SER A 167 33.71 -15.47 11.22
C SER A 167 34.10 -16.77 10.51
N THR A 168 34.83 -16.64 9.41
CA THR A 168 35.97 -17.53 9.16
C THR A 168 37.13 -16.63 8.75
N ARG A 169 37.91 -16.26 9.78
CA ARG A 169 39.24 -15.68 9.63
C ARG A 169 40.11 -16.64 8.81
N PHE A 170 40.86 -16.06 7.88
CA PHE A 170 42.11 -16.60 7.40
C PHE A 170 43.03 -16.93 8.59
N GLU A 171 43.46 -18.18 8.69
CA GLU A 171 44.68 -18.56 9.39
C GLU A 171 45.48 -19.52 8.48
N ASN A 172 46.52 -18.96 7.87
CA ASN A 172 47.82 -19.53 7.48
C ASN A 172 47.94 -21.02 7.17
N LEU A 173 48.22 -21.34 5.89
CA LEU A 173 49.51 -21.83 5.37
C LEU A 173 49.52 -21.83 3.84
#